data_AF-A0A1A0IMY2-F1
#
_entry.id   AF-A0A1A0IMY2-F1
#
_cell.length_a   1.000
_cell.length_b   1.000
_cell.length_c   1.000
_cell.angle_alpha   90.00
_cell.angle_beta   90.00
_cell.angle_gamma   90.00
#
_symmetry.space_group_name_H-M   'P 1'
#
loop_
_entity.id
_entity.type
_entity.pdbx_description
1 polymer ?
#
loop_
_entity_poly.entity_id
_entity_poly.type
_entity_poly.pdbx_seq_one_letter_code
_entity_poly.pdbx_strand_id
1 'polypeptide(L)'
;MTPNATAGRIDRLSPDVRGLADRIADDVVDDALGRLAVVVVDVTDIGGVESVRDAMTQWQTTGRVSKDTRKRLDAAMVQRDVDGLAAHRAGDAFTQRVHFRAARGLTCLAIIFDADIVARRRMREAVYEASVALGGSAGVVGVLVDFTRPGARVPVGAPYQ
;
A
#
# COMPACT_ATOMS: atom_id res chain seq x y z
N MET A 1 -19.89 -23.69 -15.70
CA MET A 1 -18.97 -23.54 -14.56
C MET A 1 -18.01 -22.42 -14.90
N THR A 2 -18.32 -21.20 -14.46
CA THR A 2 -17.46 -20.03 -14.66
C THR A 2 -16.18 -20.18 -13.83
N PRO A 3 -15.01 -19.79 -14.35
CA PRO A 3 -13.77 -19.95 -13.62
C PRO A 3 -13.85 -19.13 -12.34
N ASN A 4 -13.62 -19.81 -11.23
CA ASN A 4 -13.62 -19.26 -9.88
C ASN A 4 -12.60 -18.11 -9.84
N ALA A 5 -13.07 -16.87 -9.93
CA ALA A 5 -12.25 -15.70 -9.65
C ALA A 5 -11.79 -15.86 -8.19
N THR A 6 -10.56 -16.32 -7.98
CA THR A 6 -10.00 -16.62 -6.67
C THR A 6 -10.35 -15.50 -5.70
N ALA A 7 -11.16 -15.81 -4.69
CA ALA A 7 -11.55 -14.89 -3.64
C ALA A 7 -10.27 -14.25 -3.07
N GLY A 8 -10.14 -12.94 -3.26
CA GLY A 8 -8.95 -12.18 -2.88
C GLY A 8 -9.08 -11.64 -1.46
N ARG A 9 -7.99 -11.17 -0.86
CA ARG A 9 -8.06 -10.61 0.50
C ARG A 9 -8.94 -9.36 0.56
N ILE A 10 -9.06 -8.63 -0.55
CA ILE A 10 -9.98 -7.49 -0.70
C ILE A 10 -11.45 -7.85 -0.43
N ASP A 11 -11.85 -9.12 -0.57
CA ASP A 11 -13.22 -9.56 -0.29
C ASP A 11 -13.58 -9.51 1.21
N ARG A 12 -12.59 -9.31 2.09
CA ARG A 12 -12.80 -9.04 3.51
C ARG A 12 -13.14 -7.57 3.80
N LEU A 13 -13.01 -6.68 2.82
CA LEU A 13 -13.42 -5.28 2.94
C LEU A 13 -14.88 -5.11 2.55
N SER A 14 -15.43 -3.92 2.80
CA SER A 14 -16.80 -3.62 2.37
C SER A 14 -16.93 -3.70 0.85
N PRO A 15 -18.11 -4.10 0.32
CA PRO A 15 -18.37 -4.14 -1.11
C PRO A 15 -18.07 -2.82 -1.83
N ASP A 16 -18.25 -1.68 -1.15
CA ASP A 16 -17.99 -0.35 -1.70
C ASP A 16 -16.51 -0.10 -1.98
N VAL A 17 -15.62 -0.49 -1.05
CA VAL A 17 -14.16 -0.34 -1.23
C VAL A 17 -13.68 -1.24 -2.36
N ARG A 18 -14.17 -2.48 -2.40
CA ARG A 18 -13.88 -3.41 -3.49
C ARG A 18 -14.36 -2.85 -4.83
N GLY A 19 -15.59 -2.34 -4.88
CA GLY A 19 -16.18 -1.73 -6.07
C GLY A 19 -15.40 -0.51 -6.55
N LEU A 20 -14.87 0.32 -5.64
CA LEU A 20 -13.99 1.44 -5.99
C LEU A 20 -12.68 0.95 -6.61
N ALA A 21 -12.01 -0.01 -5.98
CA ALA A 21 -10.75 -0.56 -6.50
C ALA A 21 -10.94 -1.23 -7.88
N ASP A 22 -12.09 -1.85 -8.12
CA ASP A 22 -12.42 -2.49 -9.40
C ASP A 22 -12.75 -1.49 -10.51
N ARG A 23 -13.20 -0.27 -10.16
CA ARG A 23 -13.53 0.79 -11.12
C ARG A 23 -12.33 1.60 -11.61
N ILE A 24 -11.17 1.52 -10.94
CA ILE A 24 -9.96 2.23 -11.38
C ILE A 24 -9.54 1.70 -12.74
N ALA A 25 -9.47 2.55 -13.76
CA ALA A 25 -9.04 2.14 -15.10
C ALA A 25 -7.56 1.71 -15.11
N ASP A 26 -7.22 0.75 -15.97
CA ASP A 26 -5.88 0.15 -15.99
C ASP A 26 -4.76 1.17 -16.30
N ASP A 27 -5.06 2.22 -17.06
CA ASP A 27 -4.11 3.28 -17.46
C ASP A 27 -3.73 4.24 -16.32
N VAL A 28 -4.51 4.28 -15.24
CA VAL A 28 -4.26 5.13 -14.06
C VAL A 28 -3.93 4.32 -12.79
N VAL A 29 -3.77 3.00 -12.89
CA VAL A 29 -3.45 2.13 -11.75
C VAL A 29 -2.16 2.55 -11.06
N ASP A 30 -1.11 2.86 -11.83
CA ASP A 30 0.20 3.21 -11.27
C ASP A 30 0.15 4.53 -10.50
N ASP A 31 -0.59 5.53 -11.01
CA ASP A 31 -0.79 6.81 -10.31
C ASP A 31 -1.58 6.63 -9.01
N ALA A 32 -2.63 5.80 -9.05
CA ALA A 32 -3.44 5.48 -7.88
C ALA A 32 -2.62 4.72 -6.82
N LEU A 33 -1.78 3.78 -7.23
CA LEU A 33 -0.83 3.12 -6.34
C LEU A 33 0.21 4.12 -5.78
N GLY A 34 0.66 5.06 -6.62
CA GLY A 34 1.53 6.18 -6.27
C GLY A 34 0.99 6.96 -5.09
N ARG A 35 -0.24 7.41 -5.23
CA ARG A 35 -0.94 8.17 -4.19
C ARG A 35 -1.17 7.33 -2.93
N LEU A 36 -1.53 6.05 -3.09
CA LEU A 36 -1.75 5.15 -1.96
C LEU A 36 -0.46 4.91 -1.16
N ALA A 37 0.69 4.74 -1.83
CA ALA A 37 1.99 4.56 -1.19
C ALA A 37 2.34 5.75 -0.29
N VAL A 38 2.15 6.98 -0.79
CA VAL A 38 2.39 8.21 0.00
C VAL A 38 1.52 8.24 1.25
N VAL A 39 0.21 8.02 1.11
CA VAL A 39 -0.72 8.01 2.26
C VAL A 39 -0.34 6.95 3.29
N VAL A 40 0.05 5.76 2.84
CA VAL A 40 0.49 4.68 3.74
C VAL A 40 1.77 5.08 4.47
N VAL A 41 2.76 5.63 3.77
CA VAL A 41 4.02 6.08 4.38
C VAL A 41 3.78 7.12 5.46
N ASP A 42 2.95 8.13 5.17
CA ASP A 42 2.67 9.23 6.08
C ASP A 42 1.93 8.77 7.34
N VAL A 43 0.87 7.96 7.19
CA VAL A 43 0.02 7.57 8.32
C VAL A 43 0.66 6.47 9.18
N THR A 44 1.50 5.62 8.60
CA THR A 44 2.18 4.54 9.35
C THR A 44 3.54 4.94 9.90
N ASP A 45 4.00 6.17 9.63
CA ASP A 45 5.28 6.72 10.09
C ASP A 45 6.49 5.83 9.70
N ILE A 46 6.42 5.19 8.53
CA ILE A 46 7.51 4.36 8.01
C ILE A 46 8.49 5.14 7.12
N GLY A 47 8.22 6.42 6.85
CA GLY A 47 9.07 7.28 6.01
C GLY A 47 10.48 7.54 6.59
N GLY A 48 10.66 7.33 7.88
CA GLY A 48 11.97 7.37 8.53
C GLY A 48 12.89 6.21 8.16
N VAL A 49 12.34 5.09 7.67
CA VAL A 49 13.09 3.89 7.31
C VAL A 49 13.85 4.11 6.00
N GLU A 50 15.17 3.91 6.02
CA GLU A 50 16.04 4.15 4.86
C GLU A 50 15.60 3.37 3.61
N SER A 51 15.24 2.10 3.76
CA SER A 51 14.77 1.27 2.65
C SER A 51 13.46 1.75 2.04
N VAL A 52 12.58 2.38 2.83
CA VAL A 52 11.34 3.01 2.34
C VAL A 52 11.68 4.26 1.54
N ARG A 53 12.55 5.13 2.05
CA ARG A 53 12.99 6.33 1.34
C ARG A 53 13.63 5.99 0.00
N ASP A 54 14.55 5.03 0.00
CA ASP A 54 15.23 4.58 -1.22
C ASP A 54 14.26 3.99 -2.24
N ALA A 55 13.31 3.19 -1.79
CA ALA A 55 12.30 2.59 -2.67
C ALA A 55 11.39 3.66 -3.28
N MET A 56 10.90 4.60 -2.49
CA MET A 56 10.07 5.71 -2.96
C MET A 56 10.83 6.56 -3.98
N THR A 57 12.10 6.91 -3.70
CA THR A 57 12.94 7.66 -4.64
C THR A 57 13.17 6.90 -5.94
N GLN A 58 13.54 5.62 -5.89
CA GLN A 58 13.76 4.80 -7.09
C GLN A 58 12.49 4.68 -7.92
N TRP A 59 11.36 4.48 -7.26
CA TRP A 59 10.09 4.34 -7.94
C TRP A 59 9.63 5.64 -8.60
N GLN A 60 9.75 6.79 -7.92
CA GLN A 60 9.41 8.09 -8.49
C GLN A 60 10.31 8.48 -9.66
N THR A 61 11.59 8.08 -9.64
CA THR A 61 12.56 8.44 -10.67
C THR A 61 12.56 7.50 -11.87
N THR A 62 12.31 6.21 -11.66
CA THR A 62 12.49 5.18 -12.70
C THR A 62 11.26 4.30 -12.94
N GLY A 63 10.20 4.45 -12.14
CA GLY A 63 9.04 3.55 -12.15
C GLY A 63 9.35 2.14 -11.63
N ARG A 64 10.56 1.88 -11.12
CA ARG A 64 11.01 0.55 -10.67
C ARG A 64 11.79 0.64 -9.37
N VAL A 65 11.77 -0.45 -8.60
CA VAL A 65 12.57 -0.61 -7.38
C VAL A 65 13.55 -1.76 -7.55
N SER A 66 14.81 -1.53 -7.20
CA SER A 66 15.87 -2.54 -7.33
C SER A 66 15.59 -3.76 -6.44
N LYS A 67 16.07 -4.95 -6.86
CA LYS A 67 15.93 -6.18 -6.08
C LYS A 67 16.54 -6.03 -4.67
N ASP A 68 17.66 -5.33 -4.54
CA ASP A 68 18.31 -5.14 -3.25
C ASP A 68 17.52 -4.20 -2.34
N THR A 69 16.88 -3.17 -2.89
CA THR A 69 15.99 -2.30 -2.13
C THR A 69 14.73 -3.04 -1.69
N ARG A 70 14.16 -3.91 -2.55
CA ARG A 70 13.05 -4.80 -2.17
C ARG A 70 13.45 -5.74 -1.02
N LYS A 71 14.63 -6.37 -1.07
CA LYS A 71 15.13 -7.20 0.05
C LYS A 71 15.27 -6.41 1.36
N ARG A 72 15.72 -5.16 1.30
CA ARG A 72 15.82 -4.29 2.49
C ARG A 72 14.43 -3.88 3.02
N LEU A 73 13.42 -3.74 2.16
CA LEU A 73 12.03 -3.56 2.59
C LEU A 73 11.51 -4.82 3.30
N ASP A 74 11.78 -6.01 2.75
CA ASP A 74 11.38 -7.28 3.35
C ASP A 74 12.02 -7.46 4.74
N ALA A 75 13.30 -7.12 4.88
CA ALA A 75 13.99 -7.14 6.16
C ALA A 75 13.36 -6.15 7.17
N ALA A 76 13.01 -4.95 6.74
CA ALA A 76 12.33 -3.97 7.60
C ALA A 76 10.95 -4.47 8.04
N MET A 77 10.21 -5.15 7.17
CA MET A 77 8.92 -5.76 7.50
C MET A 77 9.09 -6.83 8.58
N VAL A 78 10.03 -7.75 8.41
CA VAL A 78 10.33 -8.80 9.41
C VAL A 78 10.73 -8.18 10.75
N GLN A 79 11.53 -7.10 10.74
CA GLN A 79 11.89 -6.40 11.98
C GLN A 79 10.66 -5.86 12.70
N ARG A 80 9.69 -5.27 11.99
CA ARG A 80 8.45 -4.78 12.61
C ARG A 80 7.61 -5.91 13.20
N ASP A 81 7.56 -7.07 12.56
CA ASP A 81 6.86 -8.23 13.14
C ASP A 81 7.53 -8.71 14.43
N VAL A 82 8.86 -8.74 14.48
CA VAL A 82 9.64 -9.09 15.68
C VAL A 82 9.40 -8.06 16.80
N ASP A 83 9.47 -6.77 16.50
CA ASP A 83 9.22 -5.69 17.47
C ASP A 83 7.79 -5.77 18.01
N GLY A 84 6.80 -6.03 17.15
CA GLY A 84 5.41 -6.21 17.53
C GLY A 84 5.20 -7.42 18.46
N LEU A 85 5.88 -8.53 18.19
CA LEU A 85 5.85 -9.71 19.06
C LEU A 85 6.50 -9.42 20.43
N ALA A 86 7.60 -8.66 20.46
CA ALA A 86 8.23 -8.25 21.71
C ALA A 86 7.29 -7.37 22.55
N ALA A 87 6.64 -6.37 21.93
CA ALA A 87 5.66 -5.51 22.59
C ALA A 87 4.45 -6.31 23.12
N HIS A 88 3.96 -7.27 22.34
CA HIS A 88 2.88 -8.16 22.77
C HIS A 88 3.26 -8.95 24.03
N ARG A 89 4.47 -9.52 24.07
CA ARG A 89 4.98 -10.25 25.25
C ARG A 89 5.15 -9.36 26.48
N ALA A 90 5.41 -8.08 26.27
CA ALA A 90 5.47 -7.07 27.33
C ALA A 90 4.10 -6.55 27.79
N GLY A 91 3.00 -6.99 27.15
CA GLY A 91 1.65 -6.49 27.43
C GLY A 91 1.37 -5.09 26.87
N ASP A 92 2.27 -4.54 26.05
CA ASP A 92 2.10 -3.23 25.43
C ASP A 92 1.31 -3.34 24.13
N ALA A 93 -0.02 -3.33 24.26
CA ALA A 93 -0.94 -3.42 23.14
C ALA A 93 -0.88 -2.19 22.20
N PHE A 94 -0.44 -1.02 22.68
CA PHE A 94 -0.33 0.16 21.84
C PHE A 94 0.85 0.02 20.89
N THR A 95 2.04 -0.26 21.43
CA THR A 95 3.26 -0.44 20.64
C THR A 95 3.15 -1.64 19.70
N GLN A 96 2.51 -2.73 20.15
CA GLN A 96 2.17 -3.86 19.28
C GLN A 96 1.36 -3.40 18.05
N ARG A 97 0.30 -2.58 18.24
CA ARG A 97 -0.52 -2.09 17.14
C ARG A 97 0.24 -1.17 16.20
N VAL A 98 1.14 -0.32 16.73
CA VAL A 98 2.00 0.55 15.93
C VAL A 98 2.90 -0.28 15.03
N HIS A 99 3.60 -1.27 15.57
CA HIS A 99 4.47 -2.15 14.78
C HIS A 99 3.69 -2.99 13.77
N PHE A 100 2.52 -3.51 14.15
CA PHE A 100 1.63 -4.22 13.23
C PHE A 100 1.24 -3.34 12.03
N ARG A 101 0.77 -2.11 12.28
CA ARG A 101 0.39 -1.17 11.21
C ARG A 101 1.58 -0.82 10.31
N ALA A 102 2.76 -0.59 10.88
CA ALA A 102 3.98 -0.36 10.12
C ALA A 102 4.36 -1.57 9.25
N ALA A 103 4.26 -2.79 9.76
CA ALA A 103 4.50 -4.01 8.99
C ALA A 103 3.53 -4.14 7.81
N ARG A 104 2.23 -3.87 8.02
CA ARG A 104 1.23 -3.86 6.93
C ARG A 104 1.49 -2.75 5.91
N GLY A 105 1.95 -1.59 6.36
CA GLY A 105 2.38 -0.51 5.47
C GLY A 105 3.54 -0.94 4.58
N LEU A 106 4.55 -1.60 5.15
CA LEU A 106 5.68 -2.16 4.39
C LEU A 106 5.23 -3.26 3.41
N THR A 107 4.30 -4.14 3.82
CA THR A 107 3.71 -5.14 2.90
C THR A 107 2.97 -4.46 1.73
N CYS A 108 2.22 -3.39 2.00
CA CYS A 108 1.55 -2.60 0.97
C CYS A 108 2.56 -2.06 -0.06
N LEU A 109 3.64 -1.44 0.42
CA LEU A 109 4.70 -0.93 -0.44
C LEU A 109 5.37 -2.02 -1.27
N ALA A 110 5.68 -3.18 -0.67
CA ALA A 110 6.26 -4.31 -1.37
C ALA A 110 5.36 -4.77 -2.53
N ILE A 111 4.04 -4.82 -2.33
CA ILE A 111 3.06 -5.14 -3.37
C ILE A 111 3.04 -4.05 -4.45
N ILE A 112 2.98 -2.78 -4.07
CA ILE A 112 2.95 -1.64 -5.00
C ILE A 112 4.17 -1.65 -5.92
N PHE A 113 5.36 -1.90 -5.37
CA PHE A 113 6.62 -1.88 -6.11
C PHE A 113 6.89 -3.16 -6.91
N ASP A 114 6.08 -4.20 -6.72
CA ASP A 114 6.24 -5.45 -7.47
C ASP A 114 5.52 -5.36 -8.82
N ALA A 115 6.26 -4.95 -9.84
CA ALA A 115 5.77 -4.83 -11.22
C ALA A 115 5.48 -6.20 -11.87
N ASP A 116 5.91 -7.31 -11.27
CA ASP A 116 5.62 -8.66 -11.78
C ASP A 116 4.16 -9.08 -11.46
N ILE A 117 3.49 -8.38 -10.54
CA ILE A 117 2.08 -8.60 -10.21
C ILE A 117 1.20 -7.86 -11.22
N VAL A 118 0.28 -8.59 -11.86
CA VAL A 118 -0.75 -8.01 -12.74
C VAL A 118 -1.46 -6.83 -12.05
N ALA A 119 -1.53 -5.69 -12.75
CA ALA A 119 -2.00 -4.39 -12.25
C ALA A 119 -3.26 -4.48 -11.37
N ARG A 120 -4.29 -5.21 -11.83
CA ARG A 120 -5.55 -5.36 -11.09
C ARG A 120 -5.38 -6.10 -9.77
N ARG A 121 -4.61 -7.18 -9.77
CA ARG A 121 -4.30 -7.95 -8.55
C ARG A 121 -3.46 -7.10 -7.60
N ARG A 122 -2.47 -6.38 -8.13
CA ARG A 122 -1.63 -5.46 -7.35
C ARG A 122 -2.47 -4.38 -6.66
N MET A 123 -3.39 -3.75 -7.38
CA MET A 123 -4.34 -2.78 -6.84
C MET A 123 -5.19 -3.38 -5.72
N ARG A 124 -5.82 -4.54 -5.95
CA ARG A 124 -6.67 -5.18 -4.94
C ARG A 124 -5.93 -5.53 -3.66
N GLU A 125 -4.73 -6.08 -3.80
CA GLU A 125 -3.91 -6.49 -2.66
C GLU A 125 -3.32 -5.29 -1.92
N ALA A 126 -2.89 -4.23 -2.62
CA ALA A 126 -2.44 -2.98 -2.02
C ALA A 126 -3.57 -2.26 -1.26
N VAL A 127 -4.78 -2.20 -1.82
CA VAL A 127 -5.97 -1.62 -1.15
C VAL A 127 -6.28 -2.34 0.15
N TYR A 128 -6.17 -3.67 0.15
CA TYR A 128 -6.33 -4.46 1.36
C TYR A 128 -5.27 -4.12 2.39
N GLU A 129 -3.99 -4.16 2.02
CA GLU A 129 -2.91 -3.88 2.96
C GLU A 129 -2.95 -2.46 3.52
N ALA A 130 -3.19 -1.48 2.66
CA ALA A 130 -3.37 -0.10 3.06
C ALA A 130 -4.53 0.03 4.06
N SER A 131 -5.68 -0.61 3.82
CA SER A 131 -6.81 -0.53 4.74
C SER A 131 -6.47 -1.06 6.13
N VAL A 132 -5.68 -2.14 6.21
CA VAL A 132 -5.22 -2.69 7.50
C VAL A 132 -4.19 -1.77 8.14
N ALA A 133 -3.23 -1.27 7.36
CA ALA A 133 -2.17 -0.37 7.82
C ALA A 133 -2.72 0.94 8.40
N LEU A 134 -3.72 1.54 7.74
CA LEU A 134 -4.38 2.76 8.19
C LEU A 134 -5.37 2.51 9.35
N GLY A 135 -5.64 1.25 9.70
CA GLY A 135 -6.60 0.89 10.75
C GLY A 135 -8.06 1.09 10.33
N GLY A 136 -8.35 1.13 9.03
CA GLY A 136 -9.68 1.34 8.44
C GLY A 136 -9.60 1.72 6.97
N SER A 137 -10.76 1.77 6.30
CA SER A 137 -10.84 2.03 4.86
C SER A 137 -10.94 3.52 4.48
N ALA A 138 -11.21 4.43 5.43
CA ALA A 138 -11.52 5.83 5.12
C ALA A 138 -10.41 6.53 4.30
N GLY A 139 -9.15 6.38 4.70
CA GLY A 139 -8.02 6.93 3.96
C GLY A 139 -7.85 6.31 2.57
N VAL A 140 -8.10 5.01 2.43
CA VAL A 140 -8.07 4.32 1.14
C VAL A 140 -9.19 4.81 0.23
N VAL A 141 -10.42 4.92 0.74
CA VAL A 141 -11.57 5.44 -0.01
C VAL A 141 -11.28 6.84 -0.54
N GLY A 142 -10.69 7.72 0.28
CA GLY A 142 -10.29 9.06 -0.16
C GLY A 142 -9.41 9.02 -1.41
N VAL A 143 -8.40 8.14 -1.43
CA VAL A 143 -7.53 7.94 -2.60
C VAL A 143 -8.33 7.37 -3.78
N LEU A 144 -9.05 6.27 -3.61
CA LEU A 144 -9.71 5.59 -4.74
C LEU A 144 -10.79 6.45 -5.42
N VAL A 145 -11.47 7.32 -4.67
CA VAL A 145 -12.49 8.22 -5.20
C VAL A 145 -11.89 9.23 -6.20
N ASP A 146 -10.67 9.70 -5.97
CA ASP A 146 -10.01 10.65 -6.88
C ASP A 146 -9.68 10.02 -8.25
N PHE A 147 -9.51 8.70 -8.31
CA PHE A 147 -9.20 7.96 -9.54
C PHE A 147 -10.40 7.28 -10.20
N THR A 148 -11.60 7.40 -9.62
CA THR A 148 -12.83 6.78 -10.15
C THR A 148 -13.87 7.80 -10.62
N ARG A 149 -13.60 9.10 -10.47
CA ARG A 149 -14.45 10.18 -10.99
C ARG A 149 -14.12 10.47 -12.47
N PRO A 150 -15.13 10.63 -13.36
CA PRO A 150 -14.90 11.08 -14.72
C PRO A 150 -14.29 12.49 -14.71
N GLY A 151 -13.10 12.66 -15.30
CA GLY A 151 -12.44 13.97 -15.46
C GLY A 151 -11.19 14.19 -14.59
N ALA A 152 -10.81 13.26 -13.73
CA ALA A 152 -9.61 13.37 -12.88
C ALA A 152 -8.31 12.99 -13.62
N ARG A 153 -7.97 13.70 -14.71
CA ARG A 153 -6.55 13.79 -15.10
C ARG A 153 -5.92 14.87 -14.23
N VAL A 154 -5.38 14.48 -13.08
CA VAL A 154 -4.43 15.33 -12.37
C VAL A 154 -3.08 15.16 -13.07
N PRO A 155 -2.49 16.20 -13.68
CA PRO A 155 -1.17 16.06 -14.27
C PRO A 155 -0.15 15.79 -13.15
N VAL A 156 0.49 14.62 -13.21
CA VAL A 156 1.66 14.31 -12.39
C VAL A 156 2.79 15.23 -12.85
N GLY A 157 3.04 16.32 -12.11
CA GLY A 157 4.09 17.28 -12.46
C GLY A 157 3.99 18.70 -11.87
N ALA A 158 2.98 19.03 -11.06
CA ALA A 158 2.97 20.32 -10.38
C ALA A 158 3.91 20.30 -9.15
N PRO A 159 4.93 21.18 -9.07
CA PRO A 159 5.71 21.33 -7.85
C PRO A 159 4.81 21.87 -6.74
N TYR A 160 4.90 21.29 -5.54
CA TYR A 160 4.30 21.85 -4.33
C TYR A 160 4.90 23.25 -4.11
N GLN A 161 4.07 24.29 -4.21
CA GLN A 161 4.34 25.62 -3.65
C GLN A 161 3.74 25.72 -2.26
#